data_AF-A0A949P679-F1
#
_entry.id   AF-A0A949P679-F1
#
_cell.length_a   1.000
_cell.length_b   1.000
_cell.length_c   1.000
_cell.angle_alpha   90.00
_cell.angle_beta   90.00
_cell.angle_gamma   90.00
#
_symmetry.space_group_name_H-M   'P 1'
#
loop_
_entity.id
_entity.type
_entity.pdbx_description
1 polymer ?
#
loop_
_entity_poly.entity_id
_entity_poly.type
_entity_poly.pdbx_seq_one_letter_code
_entity_poly.pdbx_strand_id
1 'polypeptide(L)' 'MKWTDVNDIAIELYDAHPDVSPLCVRFTDLRDWVLALENFGDDPAHCGEKILEAIQMAWIEEAE' A
#
# COMPACT_ATOMS: atom_id res chain seq x y z
N MET A 1 -8.93 -2.50 -7.36
CA MET A 1 -8.28 -2.97 -6.12
C MET A 1 -9.09 -2.57 -4.91
N LYS A 2 -9.09 -3.47 -3.94
CA LYS A 2 -9.64 -3.32 -2.60
C LYS A 2 -8.52 -3.45 -1.57
N TRP A 3 -8.80 -3.05 -0.33
CA TRP A 3 -7.83 -3.14 0.76
C TRP A 3 -7.29 -4.56 1.00
N THR A 4 -8.04 -5.60 0.63
CA THR A 4 -7.63 -7.00 0.74
C THR A 4 -6.69 -7.46 -0.38
N ASP A 5 -6.58 -6.70 -1.47
CA ASP A 5 -5.74 -7.01 -2.63
C ASP A 5 -4.29 -6.55 -2.34
N VAL A 6 -3.74 -7.07 -1.24
CA VAL A 6 -2.50 -6.60 -0.61
C VAL A 6 -1.30 -6.60 -1.58
N ASN A 7 -1.13 -7.69 -2.33
CA ASN A 7 -0.02 -7.83 -3.27
C ASN A 7 -0.16 -6.91 -4.47
N ASP A 8 -1.37 -6.77 -5.02
CA ASP A 8 -1.63 -5.88 -6.16
C ASP A 8 -1.34 -4.42 -5.77
N ILE A 9 -1.77 -4.02 -4.57
CA ILE A 9 -1.48 -2.69 -4.03
C ILE A 9 0.04 -2.49 -3.85
N ALA A 10 0.75 -3.49 -3.32
CA ALA A 10 2.19 -3.40 -3.11
C ALA A 10 2.96 -3.22 -4.44
N ILE A 11 2.59 -3.94 -5.48
CA ILE A 11 3.18 -3.81 -6.83
C ILE A 11 2.97 -2.40 -7.37
N GLU A 12 1.74 -1.88 -7.29
CA GLU A 12 1.41 -0.54 -7.79
C GLU A 12 2.12 0.56 -6.99
N LEU A 13 2.30 0.37 -5.68
CA LEU A 13 3.10 1.27 -4.84
C LEU A 13 4.58 1.23 -5.20
N TYR A 14 5.14 0.04 -5.49
CA TYR A 14 6.52 -0.09 -5.95
C TYR A 14 6.74 0.59 -7.31
N ASP A 15 5.84 0.38 -8.27
CA ASP A 15 5.90 1.03 -9.58
C ASP A 15 5.75 2.56 -9.49
N ALA A 16 4.88 3.05 -8.60
CA ALA A 16 4.67 4.49 -8.39
C ALA A 16 5.80 5.16 -7.58
N HIS A 17 6.45 4.42 -6.68
CA HIS A 17 7.43 4.93 -5.72
C HIS A 17 8.67 4.01 -5.61
N PRO A 18 9.42 3.79 -6.71
CA PRO A 18 10.52 2.81 -6.75
C PRO A 18 11.71 3.17 -5.84
N ASP A 19 11.91 4.45 -5.54
CA ASP A 19 13.00 4.94 -4.70
C ASP A 19 12.62 5.05 -3.20
N VAL A 20 11.38 4.73 -2.84
CA VAL A 20 10.90 4.85 -1.46
C VAL A 20 11.12 3.54 -0.72
N SER A 21 11.82 3.61 0.41
CA SER A 21 11.94 2.46 1.31
C SER A 21 10.62 2.25 2.07
N PRO A 22 9.90 1.12 1.87
CA PRO A 22 8.60 0.90 2.50
C PRO A 22 8.69 0.86 4.03
N LEU A 23 9.84 0.42 4.58
CA LEU A 23 10.15 0.41 6.02
C LEU A 23 10.12 1.79 6.67
N CYS A 24 10.32 2.86 5.91
CA CYS A 24 10.31 4.24 6.41
C CYS A 24 8.95 4.94 6.21
N VAL A 25 7.99 4.30 5.54
CA VAL A 25 6.68 4.88 5.23
C VAL A 25 5.79 4.81 6.47
N ARG A 26 5.17 5.94 6.84
CA ARG A 26 4.18 5.97 7.92
C ARG A 26 2.84 5.47 7.38
N PHE A 27 2.05 4.79 8.21
CA PHE A 27 0.74 4.28 7.80
C PHE A 27 -0.24 5.34 7.28
N THR A 28 -0.14 6.59 7.77
CA THR A 28 -0.94 7.69 7.22
C THR A 28 -0.58 7.98 5.77
N ASP A 29 0.73 8.00 5.46
CA ASP A 29 1.22 8.28 4.12
C ASP A 29 0.92 7.07 3.20
N LEU A 30 1.14 5.85 3.69
CA LEU A 30 0.81 4.62 2.99
C LEU A 30 -0.67 4.59 2.60
N ARG A 31 -1.57 4.85 3.56
CA ARG A 31 -3.01 4.89 3.28
C ARG A 31 -3.34 5.92 2.20
N ASP A 32 -2.78 7.12 2.30
CA ASP A 32 -3.06 8.20 1.37
C ASP A 32 -2.55 7.87 -0.04
N TRP A 33 -1.42 7.16 -0.16
CA TRP A 33 -0.91 6.65 -1.45
C TRP A 33 -1.78 5.54 -2.03
N VAL A 34 -2.23 4.58 -1.21
CA VAL A 34 -3.17 3.53 -1.66
C VAL A 34 -4.47 4.14 -2.18
N LEU A 35 -5.01 5.14 -1.47
CA LEU A 35 -6.21 5.87 -1.90
C LEU A 35 -6.00 6.69 -3.19
N ALA A 36 -4.76 7.01 -3.53
CA ALA A 36 -4.40 7.77 -4.73
C ALA A 36 -4.15 6.89 -5.96
N LEU A 37 -4.07 5.56 -5.82
CA LEU A 37 -3.90 4.64 -6.95
C LEU A 37 -5.13 4.69 -7.87
N GLU A 38 -4.92 4.85 -9.18
CA GLU A 38 -6.01 5.00 -10.17
C GLU A 38 -6.99 3.82 -10.17
N ASN A 39 -6.50 2.63 -9.85
CA ASN A 39 -7.29 1.39 -9.83
C ASN A 39 -7.85 1.05 -8.43
N PHE A 40 -7.66 1.90 -7.42
CA PHE A 40 -8.18 1.68 -6.08
C PHE A 40 -9.62 2.19 -5.95
N GLY A 41 -10.50 1.40 -5.32
CA GLY A 41 -11.94 1.69 -5.30
C GLY A 41 -12.72 1.09 -4.14
N ASP A 42 -12.11 0.97 -2.95
CA ASP A 42 -12.77 0.52 -1.72
C ASP A 42 -12.99 1.68 -0.75
N ASP A 43 -13.78 1.46 0.30
CA ASP A 43 -14.09 2.47 1.30
C ASP A 43 -12.83 2.82 2.12
N PRO A 44 -12.43 4.10 2.22
CA PRO A 44 -11.34 4.52 3.09
C PRO A 44 -11.48 4.10 4.55
N ALA A 45 -12.71 3.88 5.04
CA ALA A 45 -12.98 3.40 6.40
C ALA A 45 -12.72 1.90 6.58
N HIS A 46 -12.56 1.13 5.49
CA HIS A 46 -12.23 -0.29 5.54
C HIS A 46 -10.73 -0.58 5.74
N CYS A 47 -9.87 0.44 5.85
CA CYS A 47 -8.48 0.24 6.27
C CYS A 47 -8.33 0.26 7.80
N GLY A 48 -7.67 -0.76 8.34
CA GLY A 48 -7.16 -0.77 9.71
C GLY A 48 -5.65 -0.99 9.71
N GLU A 49 -5.00 -0.85 10.87
CA GLU A 49 -3.55 -0.98 11.00
C GLU A 49 -3.03 -2.32 10.45
N LYS A 50 -3.76 -3.43 10.66
CA LYS A 50 -3.37 -4.75 10.14
C LYS A 50 -3.33 -4.84 8.61
N ILE A 51 -4.22 -4.12 7.93
CA ILE A 51 -4.25 -4.08 6.46
C ILE A 51 -3.06 -3.28 5.95
N LEU A 52 -2.81 -2.11 6.56
CA LEU A 52 -1.68 -1.25 6.19
C LEU A 52 -0.35 -1.93 6.49
N GLU A 53 -0.25 -2.67 7.59
CA GLU A 53 0.88 -3.53 7.92
C GLU A 53 1.08 -4.62 6.86
N ALA A 54 0.01 -5.32 6.45
CA ALA A 54 0.11 -6.34 5.40
C ALA A 54 0.58 -5.75 4.06
N ILE A 55 0.08 -4.59 3.67
CA ILE A 55 0.50 -3.87 2.45
C ILE A 55 1.97 -3.45 2.56
N GLN A 56 2.38 -2.90 3.71
CA GLN A 56 3.79 -2.52 3.92
C GLN A 56 4.70 -3.75 3.83
N MET A 57 4.32 -4.88 4.44
CA MET A 57 5.10 -6.13 4.37
C MET A 57 5.22 -6.65 2.95
N ALA A 58 4.12 -6.72 2.20
CA ALA A 58 4.16 -7.14 0.80
C ALA A 58 5.02 -6.18 -0.04
N TRP A 59 4.93 -4.87 0.19
CA TRP A 59 5.76 -3.91 -0.53
C TRP A 59 7.25 -4.04 -0.19
N ILE A 60 7.61 -4.40 1.05
CA ILE A 60 9.00 -4.72 1.40
C ILE A 60 9.48 -5.94 0.59
N GLU A 61 8.67 -7.01 0.53
CA GLU A 61 9.01 -8.23 -0.22
C GLU A 61 9.20 -7.95 -1.72
N GLU A 62 8.40 -7.06 -2.31
CA GLU A 62 8.54 -6.65 -3.73
C GLU A 62 9.77 -5.74 -3.98
N ALA A 63 10.25 -5.04 -2.95
CA ALA A 63 11.41 -4.14 -3.05
C ALA A 63 12.77 -4.83 -2.78
N GLU A 64 12.77 -6.08 -2.32
CA GLU A 64 13.97 -6.94 -2.15
C GLU A 64 14.44 -7.57 -3.47
#